data_AF-A0A316K233-F1
#
_entry.id   AF-A0A316K233-F1
#
_cell.length_a   1.000
_cell.length_b   1.000
_cell.length_c   1.000
_cell.angle_alpha   90.00
_cell.angle_beta   90.00
_cell.angle_gamma   90.00
#
_symmetry.space_group_name_H-M   'P 1'
#
loop_
_entity.id
_entity.type
_entity.pdbx_description
1 polymer ?
#
loop_
_entity_poly.entity_id
_entity_poly.type
_entity_poly.pdbx_seq_one_letter_code
_entity_poly.pdbx_strand_id
1 'polypeptide(L)'
;MRYVLVVVLIIEAMIGCNQSDGMKETQKDSIKENKMESYAPSQPIEFSHSVHAGIEGINCKYCHNSVTESKSAGIPSVNVCMNCHKQIKGEDDEAKDKIQRIYDAAGWDGEKHTADTKPIVWNKVHSLPDSIYLLPDEHSSDSFSHSKHVSVAGLDCKSCHEDLKKNDPTDVPFNKFLCAKCHY
;
A
#
# COMPACT_ATOMS: atom_id res chain seq x y z
N MET A 1 68.17 34.61 24.62
CA MET A 1 68.22 33.63 23.50
C MET A 1 67.77 32.27 24.04
N ARG A 2 66.45 32.06 24.13
CA ARG A 2 65.89 30.96 24.94
C ARG A 2 64.50 30.56 24.45
N TYR A 3 64.30 30.43 23.13
CA TYR A 3 62.99 30.08 22.54
C TYR A 3 63.05 29.31 21.21
N VAL A 4 64.22 28.91 20.71
CA VAL A 4 64.35 28.43 19.31
C VAL A 4 64.58 26.91 19.18
N LEU A 5 64.80 26.16 20.26
CA LEU A 5 65.26 24.75 20.16
C LEU A 5 64.31 23.68 20.69
N VAL A 6 63.03 23.98 20.93
CA VAL A 6 62.03 22.97 21.35
C VAL A 6 61.13 22.51 20.19
N VAL A 7 61.16 23.17 19.04
CA VAL A 7 60.22 22.90 17.94
C VAL A 7 60.73 21.84 16.94
N VAL A 8 61.98 21.39 17.06
CA VAL A 8 62.63 20.55 16.03
C VAL A 8 62.42 19.03 16.22
N LEU A 9 61.84 18.56 17.34
CA LEU A 9 61.66 17.12 17.61
C LEU A 9 60.22 16.59 17.43
N ILE A 10 59.38 17.26 16.63
CA ILE A 10 57.99 16.78 16.32
C ILE A 10 57.73 16.75 14.81
N ILE A 11 58.77 16.59 13.96
CA ILE A 11 58.60 16.62 12.49
C ILE A 11 58.80 15.26 11.80
N GLU A 12 59.26 14.21 12.48
CA GLU A 12 59.50 12.88 11.85
C GLU A 12 58.60 11.74 12.34
N ALA A 13 57.29 11.98 12.49
CA ALA A 13 56.33 10.91 12.81
C ALA A 13 55.10 10.84 11.89
N MET A 14 55.10 11.51 10.74
CA MET A 14 53.92 11.54 9.85
C MET A 14 54.23 11.27 8.37
N ILE A 15 55.37 10.66 8.06
CA ILE A 15 55.60 10.07 6.73
C ILE A 15 54.96 8.67 6.75
N GLY A 16 53.68 8.60 6.39
CA GLY A 16 52.95 7.34 6.32
C GLY A 16 51.60 7.48 5.63
N CYS A 17 51.59 7.19 4.33
CA CYS A 17 50.44 6.92 3.47
C CYS A 17 49.66 8.13 2.93
N ASN A 18 50.23 8.74 1.89
CA ASN A 18 49.47 9.23 0.74
C ASN A 18 48.81 8.03 0.02
N GLN A 19 47.49 7.87 0.13
CA GLN A 19 46.68 7.02 -0.74
C GLN A 19 45.31 7.70 -0.91
N SER A 20 45.21 8.56 -1.93
CA SER A 20 43.95 9.23 -2.33
C SER A 20 43.39 8.74 -3.67
N ASP A 21 43.83 7.58 -4.16
CA ASP A 21 43.39 7.00 -5.45
C ASP A 21 42.67 5.64 -5.30
N GLY A 22 41.72 5.53 -4.37
CA GLY A 22 41.03 4.24 -4.16
C GLY A 22 39.66 4.24 -3.48
N MET A 23 39.00 5.41 -3.33
CA MET A 23 37.78 5.50 -2.52
C MET A 23 36.62 6.22 -3.21
N LYS A 24 36.57 6.21 -4.54
CA LYS A 24 35.44 6.74 -5.32
C LYS A 24 34.56 5.68 -5.99
N GLU A 25 34.91 4.40 -5.90
CA GLU A 25 34.19 3.35 -6.64
C GLU A 25 33.38 2.41 -5.73
N THR A 26 33.66 2.34 -4.43
CA THR A 26 33.00 1.40 -3.52
C THR A 26 31.76 1.93 -2.79
N GLN A 27 31.48 3.24 -2.87
CA GLN A 27 30.29 3.84 -2.26
C GLN A 27 29.08 3.91 -3.21
N LYS A 28 29.27 3.58 -4.50
CA LYS A 28 28.17 3.51 -5.49
C LYS A 28 27.47 2.15 -5.49
N ASP A 29 28.15 1.11 -4.99
CA ASP A 29 27.65 -0.28 -4.98
C ASP A 29 26.94 -0.69 -3.69
N SER A 30 26.92 0.19 -2.68
CA SER A 30 26.26 -0.05 -1.38
C SER A 30 24.90 0.66 -1.23
N ILE A 31 24.49 1.47 -2.21
CA ILE A 31 23.07 1.74 -2.44
C ILE A 31 22.55 0.68 -3.41
N LYS A 32 22.65 -0.59 -3.02
CA LYS A 32 21.73 -1.58 -3.57
C LYS A 32 20.37 -1.15 -3.07
N GLU A 33 19.58 -0.61 -3.99
CA GLU A 33 18.15 -0.42 -3.82
C GLU A 33 17.61 -1.65 -3.07
N ASN A 34 17.28 -1.49 -1.80
CA ASN A 34 16.31 -2.37 -1.17
C ASN A 34 14.97 -2.02 -1.80
N LYS A 35 14.81 -2.36 -3.08
CA LYS A 35 13.53 -2.44 -3.74
C LYS A 35 12.89 -3.67 -3.12
N MET A 36 12.25 -3.49 -1.97
CA MET A 36 11.18 -4.38 -1.58
C MET A 36 10.28 -4.45 -2.81
N GLU A 37 10.27 -5.60 -3.47
CA GLU A 37 9.30 -5.89 -4.52
C GLU A 37 7.93 -5.56 -3.93
N SER A 38 7.20 -4.62 -4.54
CA SER A 38 5.90 -4.18 -4.04
C SER A 38 5.00 -5.41 -3.89
N TYR A 39 4.52 -5.70 -2.67
CA TYR A 39 3.72 -6.89 -2.43
C TYR A 39 2.35 -6.74 -3.11
N ALA A 40 2.10 -7.56 -4.13
CA ALA A 40 0.87 -7.57 -4.92
C ALA A 40 0.41 -9.03 -5.09
N PRO A 41 -0.30 -9.60 -4.09
CA PRO A 41 -0.73 -10.99 -4.14
C PRO A 41 -1.76 -11.19 -5.26
N SER A 42 -1.73 -12.37 -5.87
CA SER A 42 -2.79 -12.77 -6.80
C SER A 42 -4.15 -12.75 -6.09
N GLN A 43 -5.21 -12.38 -6.80
CA GLN A 43 -6.55 -12.30 -6.25
C GLN A 43 -7.44 -13.43 -6.78
N PRO A 44 -8.45 -13.89 -6.02
CA PRO A 44 -9.39 -14.90 -6.51
C PRO A 44 -10.16 -14.44 -7.75
N ILE A 45 -10.37 -13.12 -7.87
CA ILE A 45 -10.90 -12.44 -9.04
C ILE A 45 -9.99 -11.24 -9.27
N GLU A 46 -9.43 -11.11 -10.47
CA GLU A 46 -8.61 -9.96 -10.85
C GLU A 46 -9.51 -8.75 -11.11
N PHE A 47 -9.93 -8.12 -10.01
CA PHE A 47 -10.70 -6.89 -10.03
C PHE A 47 -9.82 -5.72 -10.46
N SER A 48 -10.32 -4.91 -11.40
CA SER A 48 -9.63 -3.71 -11.89
C SER A 48 -10.26 -2.44 -11.32
N HIS A 49 -9.56 -1.74 -10.44
CA HIS A 49 -9.97 -0.41 -9.96
C HIS A 49 -9.93 0.63 -11.07
N SER A 50 -9.04 0.49 -12.05
CA SER A 50 -8.92 1.44 -13.16
C SER A 50 -10.15 1.44 -14.06
N VAL A 51 -10.74 0.27 -14.34
CA VAL A 51 -12.03 0.20 -15.05
C VAL A 51 -13.13 0.83 -14.21
N HIS A 52 -13.30 0.41 -12.96
CA HIS A 52 -14.46 0.81 -12.16
C HIS A 52 -14.39 2.28 -11.68
N ALA A 53 -13.29 2.70 -11.07
CA ALA A 53 -13.14 4.03 -10.50
C ALA A 53 -12.55 5.06 -11.48
N GLY A 54 -11.79 4.59 -12.48
CA GLY A 54 -11.15 5.42 -13.50
C GLY A 54 -12.05 5.67 -14.71
N ILE A 55 -12.36 4.60 -15.45
CA ILE A 55 -13.13 4.67 -16.72
C ILE A 55 -14.61 4.93 -16.45
N GLU A 56 -15.23 4.09 -15.63
CA GLU A 56 -16.67 4.19 -15.30
C GLU A 56 -16.98 5.26 -14.24
N GLY A 57 -15.94 5.79 -13.57
CA GLY A 57 -16.06 6.88 -12.62
C GLY A 57 -16.84 6.52 -11.34
N ILE A 58 -16.95 5.24 -11.00
CA ILE A 58 -17.66 4.78 -9.79
C ILE A 58 -16.95 5.33 -8.56
N ASN A 59 -17.72 5.94 -7.66
CA ASN A 59 -17.17 6.53 -6.44
C ASN A 59 -16.63 5.44 -5.50
N CYS A 60 -15.45 5.67 -4.90
CA CYS A 60 -14.79 4.73 -3.98
C CYS A 60 -15.72 4.28 -2.83
N LYS A 61 -16.55 5.20 -2.31
CA LYS A 61 -17.47 4.96 -1.18
C LYS A 61 -18.66 4.08 -1.56
N TYR A 62 -18.93 3.87 -2.85
CA TYR A 62 -19.99 2.96 -3.28
C TYR A 62 -19.67 1.52 -2.87
N CYS A 63 -18.42 1.10 -3.12
CA CYS A 63 -17.93 -0.22 -2.75
C CYS A 63 -17.42 -0.27 -1.31
N HIS A 64 -16.61 0.71 -0.91
CA HIS A 64 -16.03 0.83 0.43
C HIS A 64 -16.93 1.65 1.35
N ASN A 65 -18.17 1.21 1.51
CA ASN A 65 -19.25 1.97 2.13
C ASN A 65 -19.03 2.31 3.61
N SER A 66 -18.21 1.55 4.33
CA SER A 66 -17.96 1.76 5.76
C SER A 66 -16.83 2.75 6.04
N VAL A 67 -16.13 3.23 5.00
CA VAL A 67 -14.95 4.10 5.13
C VAL A 67 -15.22 5.41 5.88
N THR A 68 -16.45 5.92 5.84
CA THR A 68 -16.81 7.17 6.53
C THR A 68 -17.24 6.98 7.98
N GLU A 69 -17.67 5.77 8.37
CA GLU A 69 -18.29 5.51 9.68
C GLU A 69 -17.47 4.58 10.56
N SER A 70 -16.67 3.69 9.97
CA SER A 70 -15.97 2.61 10.67
C SER A 70 -14.46 2.83 10.73
N LYS A 71 -13.81 2.05 11.59
CA LYS A 71 -12.34 1.95 11.62
C LYS A 71 -11.79 1.34 10.33
N SER A 72 -12.53 0.41 9.74
CA SER A 72 -12.18 -0.25 8.47
C SER A 72 -13.00 0.33 7.31
N ALA A 73 -12.41 0.42 6.12
CA ALA A 73 -13.14 0.74 4.90
C ALA A 73 -14.09 -0.40 4.46
N GLY A 74 -13.77 -1.64 4.88
CA GLY A 74 -14.47 -2.85 4.49
C GLY A 74 -14.21 -3.24 3.03
N ILE A 75 -14.45 -4.51 2.70
CA ILE A 75 -14.51 -4.99 1.32
C ILE A 75 -15.99 -5.21 0.99
N PRO A 76 -16.47 -4.78 -0.18
CA PRO A 76 -17.88 -4.93 -0.54
C PRO A 76 -18.30 -6.41 -0.51
N SER A 77 -19.54 -6.65 -0.09
CA SER A 77 -20.18 -7.95 -0.31
C SER A 77 -20.36 -8.20 -1.81
N VAL A 78 -20.44 -9.47 -2.22
CA VAL A 78 -20.69 -9.85 -3.61
C VAL A 78 -21.95 -9.21 -4.21
N ASN A 79 -22.95 -8.90 -3.38
CA ASN A 79 -24.18 -8.24 -3.82
C ASN A 79 -23.95 -6.85 -4.42
N VAL A 80 -22.90 -6.13 -3.99
CA VAL A 80 -22.55 -4.84 -4.60
C VAL A 80 -22.11 -5.03 -6.05
N CYS A 81 -21.33 -6.08 -6.32
CA CYS A 81 -20.95 -6.46 -7.69
C CYS A 81 -22.20 -6.78 -8.53
N MET A 82 -23.14 -7.50 -7.93
CA MET A 82 -24.39 -7.93 -8.58
C MET A 82 -25.40 -6.78 -8.83
N ASN A 83 -25.15 -5.57 -8.34
CA ASN A 83 -26.00 -4.42 -8.69
C ASN A 83 -25.88 -4.06 -10.17
N CYS A 84 -24.72 -4.29 -10.77
CA CYS A 84 -24.46 -3.99 -12.18
C CYS A 84 -24.24 -5.28 -13.00
N HIS A 85 -23.53 -6.26 -12.44
CA HIS A 85 -23.14 -7.46 -13.20
C HIS A 85 -24.27 -8.42 -13.52
N LYS A 86 -25.50 -8.19 -13.06
CA LYS A 86 -26.68 -8.89 -13.64
C LYS A 86 -26.93 -8.52 -15.09
N GLN A 87 -26.58 -7.29 -15.47
CA GLN A 87 -26.81 -6.74 -16.81
C GLN A 87 -25.50 -6.65 -17.61
N ILE A 88 -24.37 -6.42 -16.93
CA ILE A 88 -23.04 -6.29 -17.55
C ILE A 88 -22.30 -7.62 -17.43
N LYS A 89 -22.16 -8.33 -18.55
CA LYS A 89 -21.58 -9.69 -18.62
C LYS A 89 -20.11 -9.74 -19.06
N GLY A 90 -19.49 -8.60 -19.34
CA GLY A 90 -18.15 -8.54 -19.93
C GLY A 90 -18.18 -8.65 -21.45
N GLU A 91 -17.21 -8.04 -22.12
CA GLU A 91 -17.16 -7.97 -23.57
C GLU A 91 -16.36 -9.17 -24.15
N ASP A 92 -15.18 -9.41 -23.60
CA ASP A 92 -14.30 -10.52 -23.96
C ASP A 92 -14.49 -11.75 -23.03
N ASP A 93 -13.80 -12.83 -23.37
CA ASP A 93 -13.90 -14.10 -22.65
C ASP A 93 -13.22 -14.03 -21.28
N GLU A 94 -12.18 -13.20 -21.13
CA GLU A 94 -11.50 -13.00 -19.86
C GLU A 94 -12.41 -12.28 -18.84
N ALA A 95 -13.12 -11.24 -19.27
CA ALA A 95 -14.08 -10.52 -18.47
C ALA A 95 -15.27 -11.40 -18.09
N LYS A 96 -15.77 -12.21 -19.03
CA LYS A 96 -16.83 -13.19 -18.77
C LYS A 96 -16.41 -14.22 -17.73
N ASP A 97 -15.18 -14.73 -17.80
CA ASP A 97 -14.65 -15.68 -16.83
C ASP A 97 -14.54 -15.05 -15.43
N LYS A 98 -14.08 -13.79 -15.35
CA LYS A 98 -14.01 -13.04 -14.09
C LYS A 98 -15.41 -12.81 -13.50
N ILE A 99 -16.39 -12.44 -14.33
CA ILE A 99 -17.78 -12.21 -13.91
C ILE A 99 -18.48 -13.51 -13.52
N GLN A 100 -18.16 -14.64 -14.17
CA GLN A 100 -18.69 -15.94 -13.77
C GLN A 100 -18.31 -16.30 -12.33
N ARG A 101 -17.09 -15.96 -11.90
CA ARG A 101 -16.68 -16.15 -10.48
C ARG A 101 -17.51 -15.30 -9.52
N ILE A 102 -17.99 -14.13 -9.95
CA ILE A 102 -18.91 -13.30 -9.17
C ILE A 102 -20.28 -13.98 -9.08
N TYR A 103 -20.77 -14.56 -10.18
CA TYR A 103 -22.03 -15.31 -10.18
C TYR A 103 -21.97 -16.53 -9.27
N ASP A 104 -20.91 -17.32 -9.36
CA ASP A 104 -20.68 -18.48 -8.48
C ASP A 104 -20.65 -18.05 -7.00
N ALA A 105 -20.05 -16.89 -6.72
CA ALA A 105 -20.00 -16.35 -5.37
C ALA A 105 -21.36 -15.86 -4.85
N ALA A 106 -22.13 -15.22 -5.72
CA ALA A 106 -23.48 -14.74 -5.42
C ALA A 106 -24.55 -15.85 -5.44
N GLY A 107 -24.23 -17.04 -5.96
CA GLY A 107 -25.22 -18.08 -6.27
C GLY A 107 -26.17 -17.65 -7.39
N TRP A 108 -25.68 -16.98 -8.43
CA TRP A 108 -26.51 -16.48 -9.55
C TRP A 108 -26.53 -17.47 -10.71
N ASP A 109 -27.72 -17.95 -11.11
CA ASP A 109 -27.89 -18.91 -12.21
C ASP A 109 -28.11 -18.27 -13.60
N GLY A 110 -28.15 -16.94 -13.66
CA GLY A 110 -28.48 -16.16 -14.85
C GLY A 110 -29.83 -15.46 -14.76
N GLU A 111 -30.73 -15.92 -13.88
CA GLU A 111 -32.08 -15.36 -13.70
C GLU A 111 -32.41 -15.03 -12.25
N LYS A 112 -31.94 -15.84 -11.29
CA LYS A 112 -32.22 -15.69 -9.86
C LYS A 112 -31.02 -16.09 -8.99
N HIS A 113 -31.10 -15.70 -7.72
CA HIS A 113 -30.16 -16.17 -6.70
C HIS A 113 -30.63 -17.54 -6.19
N THR A 114 -29.69 -18.45 -6.04
CA THR A 114 -29.82 -19.78 -5.45
C THR A 114 -29.32 -19.75 -4.01
N ALA A 115 -29.46 -20.87 -3.30
CA ALA A 115 -28.87 -21.03 -1.96
C ALA A 115 -27.37 -21.38 -2.02
N ASP A 116 -26.85 -21.69 -3.20
CA ASP A 116 -25.49 -22.19 -3.39
C ASP A 116 -24.50 -21.03 -3.59
N THR A 117 -24.12 -20.38 -2.50
CA THR A 117 -23.16 -19.26 -2.52
C THR A 117 -21.74 -19.70 -2.15
N LYS A 118 -20.72 -19.16 -2.82
CA LYS A 118 -19.30 -19.39 -2.48
C LYS A 118 -18.59 -18.09 -2.11
N PRO A 119 -18.28 -17.84 -0.82
CA PRO A 119 -17.63 -16.60 -0.41
C PRO A 119 -16.31 -16.33 -1.15
N ILE A 120 -16.12 -15.09 -1.61
CA ILE A 120 -14.84 -14.66 -2.19
C ILE A 120 -13.86 -14.38 -1.06
N VAL A 121 -12.77 -15.15 -1.00
CA VAL A 121 -11.71 -14.98 0.00
C VAL A 121 -10.60 -14.14 -0.61
N TRP A 122 -10.65 -12.83 -0.38
CA TRP A 122 -9.67 -11.88 -0.90
C TRP A 122 -8.32 -11.99 -0.19
N ASN A 123 -7.23 -11.85 -0.96
CA ASN A 123 -5.89 -11.76 -0.40
C ASN A 123 -5.63 -10.31 0.00
N LYS A 124 -5.47 -10.07 1.30
CA LYS A 124 -5.30 -8.72 1.85
C LYS A 124 -3.96 -8.13 1.39
N VAL A 125 -4.02 -6.97 0.72
CA VAL A 125 -2.82 -6.24 0.27
C VAL A 125 -2.22 -5.42 1.41
N HIS A 126 -3.00 -4.49 1.97
CA HIS A 126 -2.53 -3.63 3.05
C HIS A 126 -2.79 -4.26 4.41
N SER A 127 -1.74 -4.47 5.20
CA SER A 127 -1.90 -4.80 6.62
C SER A 127 -0.99 -3.94 7.47
N LEU A 128 -1.56 -3.25 8.45
CA LEU A 128 -0.78 -2.60 9.49
C LEU A 128 -0.17 -3.70 10.38
N PRO A 129 1.15 -3.71 10.63
CA PRO A 129 1.75 -4.62 11.59
C PRO A 129 1.22 -4.36 12.99
N ASP A 130 0.96 -5.41 13.76
CA ASP A 130 0.59 -5.30 15.19
C ASP A 130 1.71 -4.65 16.02
N SER A 131 2.95 -4.64 15.51
CA SER A 131 4.18 -4.24 16.19
C SER A 131 4.56 -2.75 16.07
N ILE A 132 3.63 -1.83 15.81
CA ILE A 132 3.89 -0.39 16.06
C ILE A 132 4.13 -0.09 17.56
N TYR A 133 4.12 -1.14 18.40
CA TYR A 133 4.48 -1.25 19.82
C TYR A 133 5.75 -0.53 20.34
N LEU A 134 6.64 0.01 19.50
CA LEU A 134 7.89 0.61 19.98
C LEU A 134 7.81 2.09 20.34
N LEU A 135 6.61 2.69 20.34
CA LEU A 135 6.37 4.00 20.96
C LEU A 135 5.20 3.89 21.96
N PRO A 136 5.33 4.45 23.18
CA PRO A 136 4.40 4.27 24.30
C PRO A 136 3.04 4.95 24.14
N ASP A 137 2.70 5.47 22.96
CA ASP A 137 1.53 6.29 22.73
C ASP A 137 0.91 6.04 21.33
N GLU A 138 -0.35 5.58 21.38
CA GLU A 138 -1.45 5.81 20.43
C GLU A 138 -1.37 5.32 18.96
N HIS A 139 -0.27 4.78 18.46
CA HIS A 139 -0.14 4.45 17.02
C HIS A 139 -0.25 2.96 16.66
N SER A 140 -0.93 2.13 17.46
CA SER A 140 -1.15 0.72 17.11
C SER A 140 -2.08 0.54 15.89
N SER A 141 -1.98 -0.59 15.20
CA SER A 141 -2.92 -0.98 14.14
C SER A 141 -4.39 -0.90 14.60
N ASP A 142 -4.64 -1.12 15.89
CA ASP A 142 -5.97 -1.04 16.53
C ASP A 142 -6.51 0.38 16.73
N SER A 143 -5.64 1.39 16.72
CA SER A 143 -6.03 2.80 16.88
C SER A 143 -6.37 3.48 15.55
N PHE A 144 -5.91 2.92 14.43
CA PHE A 144 -6.22 3.44 13.11
C PHE A 144 -7.73 3.39 12.83
N SER A 145 -8.26 4.48 12.26
CA SER A 145 -9.68 4.60 11.94
C SER A 145 -9.89 5.33 10.63
N HIS A 146 -10.43 4.66 9.62
CA HIS A 146 -10.77 5.30 8.34
C HIS A 146 -11.74 6.48 8.53
N SER A 147 -12.79 6.34 9.34
CA SER A 147 -13.78 7.41 9.59
C SER A 147 -13.16 8.71 10.12
N LYS A 148 -12.15 8.63 10.99
CA LYS A 148 -11.46 9.82 11.50
C LYS A 148 -10.67 10.51 10.38
N HIS A 149 -9.97 9.75 9.55
CA HIS A 149 -9.15 10.31 8.47
C HIS A 149 -10.00 10.84 7.32
N VAL A 150 -11.06 10.12 6.94
CA VAL A 150 -11.89 10.45 5.78
C VAL A 150 -12.99 11.46 6.13
N SER A 151 -13.73 11.24 7.21
CA SER A 151 -14.90 12.07 7.54
C SER A 151 -14.56 13.27 8.42
N VAL A 152 -13.66 13.11 9.40
CA VAL A 152 -13.30 14.19 10.32
C VAL A 152 -12.18 15.06 9.75
N ALA A 153 -11.08 14.45 9.31
CA ALA A 153 -9.95 15.18 8.75
C ALA A 153 -10.10 15.50 7.25
N GLY A 154 -11.08 14.91 6.56
CA GLY A 154 -11.35 15.21 5.15
C GLY A 154 -10.23 14.78 4.18
N LEU A 155 -9.42 13.79 4.56
CA LEU A 155 -8.30 13.33 3.74
C LEU A 155 -8.79 12.59 2.49
N ASP A 156 -8.14 12.86 1.36
CA ASP A 156 -8.35 12.14 0.10
C ASP A 156 -7.76 10.72 0.20
N CYS A 157 -8.44 9.73 -0.38
CA CYS A 157 -8.00 8.34 -0.41
C CYS A 157 -6.58 8.19 -0.98
N LYS A 158 -6.25 8.97 -2.02
CA LYS A 158 -4.95 8.92 -2.71
C LYS A 158 -3.79 9.41 -1.85
N SER A 159 -4.07 10.16 -0.78
CA SER A 159 -3.04 10.59 0.17
C SER A 159 -2.39 9.40 0.89
N CYS A 160 -3.08 8.25 0.92
CA CYS A 160 -2.59 7.02 1.55
C CYS A 160 -2.51 5.82 0.58
N HIS A 161 -3.46 5.67 -0.36
CA HIS A 161 -3.60 4.46 -1.19
C HIS A 161 -3.19 4.62 -2.66
N GLU A 162 -2.34 5.60 -2.98
CA GLU A 162 -1.95 5.93 -4.36
C GLU A 162 -3.15 6.25 -5.26
N ASP A 163 -2.92 6.42 -6.57
CA ASP A 163 -3.98 6.70 -7.53
C ASP A 163 -4.63 5.39 -8.03
N LEU A 164 -5.55 4.84 -7.22
CA LEU A 164 -6.27 3.61 -7.57
C LEU A 164 -7.19 3.75 -8.80
N LYS A 165 -7.41 4.96 -9.31
CA LYS A 165 -8.11 5.12 -10.61
C LYS A 165 -7.27 4.68 -11.79
N LYS A 166 -5.96 4.49 -11.59
CA LYS A 166 -5.02 4.07 -12.64
C LYS A 166 -4.40 2.71 -12.37
N ASN A 167 -4.29 2.34 -11.10
CA ASN A 167 -3.58 1.13 -10.67
C ASN A 167 -4.45 0.33 -9.71
N ASP A 168 -4.18 -0.97 -9.62
CA ASP A 168 -4.69 -1.81 -8.54
C ASP A 168 -3.80 -1.69 -7.29
N PRO A 169 -4.35 -1.96 -6.09
CA PRO A 169 -3.62 -1.77 -4.84
C PRO A 169 -2.38 -2.66 -4.82
N THR A 170 -1.23 -2.04 -4.58
CA THR A 170 0.00 -2.71 -4.19
C THR A 170 0.28 -2.40 -2.72
N ASP A 171 1.08 -3.22 -2.06
CA ASP A 171 1.48 -2.94 -0.68
C ASP A 171 2.36 -1.71 -0.64
N VAL A 172 1.75 -0.58 -0.27
CA VAL A 172 2.50 0.57 0.18
C VAL A 172 2.90 0.33 1.63
N PRO A 173 4.19 0.51 1.99
CA PRO A 173 4.63 0.31 3.37
C PRO A 173 3.98 1.35 4.28
N PHE A 174 2.83 1.00 4.86
CA PHE A 174 2.16 1.76 5.90
C PHE A 174 2.95 1.63 7.19
N ASN A 175 4.02 2.40 7.27
CA ASN A 175 4.88 2.49 8.44
C ASN A 175 4.62 3.79 9.22
N LYS A 176 5.15 3.86 10.44
CA LYS A 176 5.02 5.03 11.32
C LYS A 176 5.39 6.36 10.65
N PHE A 177 6.29 6.35 9.67
CA PHE A 177 6.74 7.57 8.99
C PHE A 177 5.67 8.14 8.06
N LEU A 178 4.79 7.31 7.49
CA LEU A 178 3.65 7.81 6.73
C LEU A 178 2.67 8.54 7.64
N CYS A 179 2.33 7.96 8.79
CA CYS A 179 1.44 8.59 9.77
C CYS A 179 2.04 9.88 10.35
N ALA A 180 3.33 9.85 10.69
CA ALA A 180 4.03 10.99 11.27
C ALA A 180 3.98 12.23 10.38
N LYS A 181 3.90 12.10 9.05
CA LYS A 181 3.81 13.25 8.12
C LYS A 181 2.65 14.21 8.42
N CYS A 182 1.61 13.75 9.11
CA CYS A 182 0.42 14.54 9.41
C CYS A 182 0.16 14.72 10.93
N HIS A 183 0.82 13.95 11.79
CA HIS A 183 0.58 13.89 13.24
C HIS A 183 1.77 14.42 14.07
N TYR A 184 2.37 15.55 13.66
CA TYR A 184 3.45 16.24 14.38
C TYR A 184 2.97 17.14 15.51
#